data_AF-A0A5D9D147-F1
#
_entry.id   AF-A0A5D9D147-F1
#
_cell.length_a   1.000
_cell.length_b   1.000
_cell.length_c   1.000
_cell.angle_alpha   90.00
_cell.angle_beta   90.00
_cell.angle_gamma   90.00
#
_symmetry.space_group_name_H-M   'P 1'
#
loop_
_entity.id
_entity.type
_entity.pdbx_description
1 polymer ?
#
loop_
_entity_poly.entity_id
_entity_poly.type
_entity_poly.pdbx_seq_one_letter_code
_entity_poly.pdbx_strand_id
1 'polypeptide(L)'
;MTLDPETARYLIELDDEIQKLWQRLESHTSADEYRRIAQDYREKSKKINEQTLEYKTELASQIKSLNEESARYVNIVSVIGYAGYFTTWGFTKDILEKEMTAFVGLAGMLSVGLFVIWEMFNVLLRFKTLNAIAYLFQSGTSVEHFEEISSKLKQDEARTIAIYAPIHGIVFSVSFIAAIGGGLAMMHKLYLSL
;
A
#
# COMPACT_ATOMS: atom_id res chain seq x y z
N MET A 1 -35.65 -47.14 51.46
CA MET A 1 -34.20 -47.05 51.22
C MET A 1 -33.70 -45.90 52.09
N THR A 2 -33.20 -46.21 53.28
CA THR A 2 -32.65 -45.20 54.20
C THR A 2 -31.27 -44.84 53.71
N LEU A 3 -31.03 -43.55 53.45
CA LEU A 3 -29.71 -43.05 53.08
C LEU A 3 -28.72 -43.41 54.19
N ASP A 4 -27.57 -43.95 53.77
CA ASP A 4 -26.47 -44.27 54.65
C ASP A 4 -26.01 -42.99 55.40
N PRO A 5 -25.76 -43.05 56.73
CA PRO A 5 -25.44 -41.87 57.54
C PRO A 5 -24.22 -41.09 57.03
N GLU A 6 -23.27 -41.77 56.39
CA GLU A 6 -22.07 -41.14 55.84
C GLU A 6 -22.41 -40.31 54.60
N THR A 7 -23.29 -40.84 53.74
CA THR A 7 -23.80 -40.12 52.56
C THR A 7 -24.59 -38.86 52.96
N ALA A 8 -25.39 -38.95 54.02
CA ALA A 8 -26.12 -37.79 54.54
C ALA A 8 -25.17 -36.68 55.04
N ARG A 9 -24.03 -37.06 55.66
CA ARG A 9 -23.03 -36.10 56.12
C ARG A 9 -22.36 -35.37 54.95
N TYR A 10 -21.96 -36.09 53.91
CA TYR A 10 -21.34 -35.47 52.72
C TYR A 10 -22.30 -34.54 51.98
N LEU A 11 -23.60 -34.87 51.92
CA LEU A 11 -24.60 -34.01 51.30
C LEU A 11 -24.79 -32.69 52.06
N ILE A 12 -24.76 -32.73 53.39
CA ILE A 12 -24.86 -31.52 54.23
C ILE A 12 -23.60 -30.66 54.08
N GLU A 13 -22.43 -31.27 54.06
CA GLU A 13 -21.16 -30.56 53.89
C GLU A 13 -21.04 -29.90 52.50
N LEU A 14 -21.53 -30.59 51.46
CA LEU A 14 -21.60 -30.05 50.09
C LEU A 14 -22.58 -28.88 49.99
N ASP A 15 -23.75 -28.97 50.62
CA ASP A 15 -24.75 -27.89 50.64
C ASP A 15 -24.21 -26.63 51.33
N ASP A 16 -23.48 -26.80 52.44
CA ASP A 16 -22.84 -25.71 53.16
C ASP A 16 -21.72 -25.04 52.35
N GLU A 17 -20.92 -25.81 51.60
CA GLU A 17 -19.95 -25.24 50.64
C GLU A 17 -20.61 -24.50 49.48
N ILE A 18 -21.71 -25.04 48.94
CA ILE A 18 -22.48 -24.39 47.87
C ILE A 18 -23.08 -23.07 48.36
N GLN A 19 -23.63 -23.03 49.58
CA GLN A 19 -24.13 -21.79 50.17
C GLN A 19 -23.03 -20.76 50.41
N LYS A 20 -21.85 -21.19 50.87
CA LYS A 20 -20.68 -20.30 51.04
C LYS A 20 -20.19 -19.73 49.71
N LEU A 21 -20.21 -20.53 48.64
CA LEU A 21 -19.89 -20.07 47.29
C LEU A 21 -20.93 -19.07 46.77
N TRP A 22 -22.22 -19.34 46.99
CA TRP A 22 -23.29 -18.42 46.65
C TRP A 22 -23.17 -17.10 47.41
N GLN A 23 -22.95 -17.13 48.73
CA GLN A 23 -22.73 -15.91 49.52
C GLN A 23 -21.50 -15.12 49.07
N ARG A 24 -20.42 -15.80 48.66
CA ARG A 24 -19.24 -15.11 48.08
C ARG A 24 -19.55 -14.49 46.72
N LEU A 25 -20.32 -15.16 45.88
CA LEU A 25 -20.76 -14.62 44.59
C LEU A 25 -21.74 -13.43 44.77
N GLU A 26 -22.63 -13.50 45.75
CA GLU A 26 -23.62 -12.45 46.04
C GLU A 26 -22.98 -11.22 46.74
N SER A 27 -21.94 -11.44 47.56
CA SER A 27 -21.23 -10.35 48.28
C SER A 27 -20.13 -9.67 47.47
N HIS A 28 -19.66 -10.27 46.37
CA HIS A 28 -18.57 -9.72 45.55
C HIS A 28 -19.00 -9.14 44.21
N THR A 29 -20.29 -8.93 43.94
CA THR A 29 -20.64 -8.23 42.70
C THR A 29 -21.95 -7.46 42.78
N SER A 30 -21.84 -6.27 43.36
CA SER A 30 -22.86 -5.24 43.24
C SER A 30 -23.07 -4.89 41.76
N ALA A 31 -24.32 -4.71 41.34
CA ALA A 31 -24.65 -4.26 39.99
C ALA A 31 -23.93 -2.95 39.59
N ASP A 32 -23.53 -2.15 40.57
CA ASP A 32 -22.76 -0.92 40.34
C ASP A 32 -21.28 -1.19 40.01
N GLU A 33 -20.70 -2.29 40.50
CA GLU A 33 -19.34 -2.71 40.12
C GLU A 33 -19.30 -3.19 38.67
N TYR A 34 -20.27 -4.01 38.24
CA TYR A 34 -20.42 -4.37 36.83
C TYR A 34 -20.65 -3.16 35.92
N ARG A 35 -21.44 -2.17 36.38
CA ARG A 35 -21.63 -0.91 35.63
C ARG A 35 -20.33 -0.12 35.49
N ARG A 36 -19.52 -0.04 36.56
CA ARG A 36 -18.19 0.61 36.52
C ARG A 36 -17.22 -0.11 35.58
N ILE A 37 -17.15 -1.43 35.66
CA ILE A 37 -16.30 -2.25 34.79
C ILE A 37 -16.76 -2.09 33.33
N ALA A 38 -18.07 -2.15 33.06
CA ALA A 38 -18.62 -1.93 31.72
C ALA A 38 -18.36 -0.51 31.19
N GLN A 39 -18.38 0.51 32.06
CA GLN A 39 -18.00 1.88 31.69
C GLN A 39 -16.52 2.00 31.35
N ASP A 40 -15.64 1.40 32.15
CA ASP A 40 -14.19 1.38 31.89
C ASP A 40 -13.86 0.66 30.57
N TYR A 41 -14.50 -0.47 30.28
CA TYR A 41 -14.36 -1.15 28.98
C TYR A 41 -14.89 -0.31 27.81
N ARG A 42 -15.99 0.44 28.00
CA ARG A 42 -16.51 1.36 26.97
C ARG A 42 -15.55 2.52 26.72
N GLU A 43 -14.98 3.11 27.76
CA GLU A 43 -13.98 4.18 27.61
C GLU A 43 -12.70 3.69 26.95
N LYS A 44 -12.19 2.52 27.36
CA LYS A 44 -11.03 1.89 26.70
C LYS A 44 -11.31 1.57 25.24
N SER A 45 -12.48 1.00 24.93
CA SER A 45 -12.88 0.71 23.55
C SER A 45 -12.99 1.99 22.72
N LYS A 46 -13.53 3.08 23.30
CA LYS A 46 -13.62 4.38 22.62
C LYS A 46 -12.23 4.96 22.33
N LYS A 47 -11.32 4.95 23.31
CA LYS A 47 -9.93 5.41 23.11
C LYS A 47 -9.20 4.59 22.04
N ILE A 48 -9.32 3.27 22.06
CA ILE A 48 -8.72 2.39 21.05
C ILE A 48 -9.28 2.71 19.66
N ASN A 49 -10.60 2.91 19.54
CA ASN A 49 -11.22 3.28 18.27
C ASN A 49 -10.77 4.66 17.77
N GLU A 50 -10.67 5.65 18.66
CA GLU A 50 -10.18 6.99 18.33
C GLU A 50 -8.73 6.94 17.83
N GLN A 51 -7.84 6.26 18.55
CA GLN A 51 -6.45 6.05 18.13
C GLN A 51 -6.37 5.31 16.80
N THR A 52 -7.16 4.24 16.62
CA THR A 52 -7.20 3.48 15.37
C THR A 52 -7.67 4.36 14.20
N LEU A 53 -8.64 5.25 14.42
CA LEU A 53 -9.13 6.16 13.41
C LEU A 53 -8.07 7.21 13.04
N GLU A 54 -7.41 7.80 14.04
CA GLU A 54 -6.35 8.78 13.86
C GLU A 54 -5.19 8.20 13.04
N TYR A 55 -4.71 7.01 13.41
CA TYR A 55 -3.69 6.28 12.65
C TYR A 55 -4.13 5.99 11.22
N LYS A 56 -5.37 5.55 11.01
CA LYS A 56 -5.93 5.33 9.67
C LYS A 56 -5.90 6.60 8.82
N THR A 57 -6.30 7.73 9.38
CA THR A 57 -6.30 9.02 8.67
C THR A 57 -4.89 9.50 8.35
N GLU A 58 -3.96 9.38 9.30
CA GLU A 58 -2.56 9.79 9.08
C GLU A 58 -1.90 8.96 7.98
N LEU A 59 -2.11 7.65 7.99
CA LEU A 59 -1.58 6.76 6.96
C LEU A 59 -2.20 7.01 5.59
N ALA A 60 -3.52 7.20 5.52
CA ALA A 60 -4.18 7.55 4.28
C ALA A 60 -3.61 8.87 3.71
N SER A 61 -3.33 9.84 4.57
CA SER A 61 -2.66 11.11 4.23
C SER A 61 -1.23 10.89 3.72
N GLN A 62 -0.40 10.13 4.45
CA GLN A 62 1.00 9.88 4.06
C GLN A 62 1.09 9.07 2.76
N ILE A 63 0.25 8.05 2.57
CA ILE A 63 0.17 7.29 1.32
C ILE A 63 -0.25 8.22 0.18
N LYS A 64 -1.24 9.09 0.40
CA LYS A 64 -1.70 10.03 -0.61
C LYS A 64 -0.60 11.01 -1.03
N SER A 65 0.11 11.62 -0.07
CA SER A 65 1.16 12.60 -0.37
C SER A 65 2.35 12.00 -1.10
N LEU A 66 2.84 10.83 -0.66
CA LEU A 66 3.97 10.15 -1.31
C LEU A 66 3.66 9.75 -2.76
N ASN A 67 2.42 9.32 -3.01
CA ASN A 67 2.02 8.77 -4.30
C ASN A 67 1.67 9.87 -5.32
N GLU A 68 1.12 11.00 -4.87
CA GLU A 68 0.60 12.03 -5.76
C GLU A 68 1.65 13.00 -6.31
N GLU A 69 2.72 13.27 -5.58
CA GLU A 69 3.62 14.38 -5.93
C GLU A 69 4.73 13.92 -6.90
N SER A 70 5.53 12.92 -6.53
CA SER A 70 6.66 12.46 -7.35
C SER A 70 6.24 11.77 -8.65
N ALA A 71 5.14 11.00 -8.63
CA ALA A 71 4.66 10.30 -9.84
C ALA A 71 4.05 11.27 -10.87
N ARG A 72 3.45 12.38 -10.41
CA ARG A 72 2.79 13.35 -11.28
C ARG A 72 3.79 14.15 -12.10
N TYR A 73 4.89 14.57 -11.49
CA TYR A 73 5.92 15.35 -12.20
C TYR A 73 6.60 14.54 -13.30
N VAL A 74 7.01 13.30 -13.02
CA VAL A 74 7.67 12.44 -14.02
C VAL A 74 6.73 12.16 -15.20
N ASN A 75 5.46 11.85 -14.93
CA ASN A 75 4.49 11.55 -15.98
C ASN A 75 4.16 12.76 -16.85
N ILE A 76 4.02 13.96 -16.26
CA ILE A 76 3.78 15.19 -17.03
C ILE A 76 4.97 15.51 -17.94
N VAL A 77 6.19 15.44 -17.41
CA VAL A 77 7.41 15.73 -18.18
C VAL A 77 7.55 14.74 -19.34
N SER A 78 7.31 13.45 -19.12
CA SER A 78 7.34 12.44 -20.18
C SER A 78 6.29 12.68 -21.27
N VAL A 79 5.05 13.01 -20.89
CA VAL A 79 3.98 13.32 -21.85
C VAL A 79 4.35 14.54 -22.71
N ILE A 80 4.88 15.60 -22.10
CA ILE A 80 5.33 16.79 -22.84
C ILE A 80 6.49 16.44 -23.78
N GLY A 81 7.46 15.65 -23.31
CA GLY A 81 8.60 15.22 -24.11
C GLY A 81 8.19 14.42 -25.35
N TYR A 82 7.31 13.43 -25.19
CA TYR A 82 6.82 12.65 -26.32
C TYR A 82 5.91 13.46 -27.24
N ALA A 83 5.08 14.35 -26.71
CA ALA A 83 4.27 15.26 -27.53
C ALA A 83 5.16 16.14 -28.42
N GLY A 84 6.24 16.70 -27.86
CA GLY A 84 7.23 17.47 -28.62
C GLY A 84 7.93 16.64 -29.69
N TYR A 85 8.34 15.41 -29.35
CA TYR A 85 8.96 14.48 -30.28
C TYR A 85 8.05 14.16 -31.47
N PHE A 86 6.82 13.72 -31.23
CA PHE A 86 5.90 13.35 -32.30
C PHE A 86 5.42 14.55 -33.12
N THR A 87 5.31 15.73 -32.51
CA THR A 87 5.03 16.97 -33.24
C THR A 87 6.16 17.29 -34.22
N THR A 88 7.41 17.22 -33.75
CA THR A 88 8.59 17.45 -34.59
C THR A 88 8.69 16.42 -35.72
N TRP A 89 8.38 15.16 -35.42
CA TRP A 89 8.31 14.11 -36.43
C TRP A 89 7.23 14.37 -37.49
N GLY A 90 6.05 14.83 -37.06
CA GLY A 90 4.95 15.20 -37.95
C GLY A 90 5.33 16.26 -38.99
N PHE A 91 6.20 17.21 -38.63
CA PHE A 91 6.70 18.24 -39.54
C PHE A 91 7.88 17.78 -40.42
N THR A 92 8.71 16.86 -39.91
CA THR A 92 9.95 16.46 -40.60
C THR A 92 9.79 15.23 -41.48
N LYS A 93 8.73 14.43 -41.29
CA LYS A 93 8.52 13.15 -41.99
C LYS A 93 8.56 13.24 -43.52
N ASP A 94 8.14 14.35 -44.11
CA ASP A 94 8.05 14.53 -45.56
C ASP A 94 9.42 14.93 -46.17
N ILE A 95 10.33 15.43 -45.33
CA ILE A 95 11.70 15.83 -45.68
C ILE A 95 12.68 14.65 -45.44
N LEU A 96 12.30 13.72 -44.57
CA LEU A 96 13.08 12.52 -44.25
C LEU A 96 12.96 11.47 -45.36
N GLU A 97 14.09 10.84 -45.68
CA GLU A 97 14.12 9.65 -46.52
C GLU A 97 13.31 8.51 -45.88
N LYS A 98 12.68 7.66 -46.70
CA LYS A 98 11.78 6.58 -46.23
C LYS A 98 12.40 5.70 -45.13
N GLU A 99 13.69 5.37 -45.28
CA GLU A 99 14.43 4.56 -44.30
C GLU A 99 14.60 5.29 -42.96
N MET A 100 14.91 6.58 -43.00
CA MET A 100 15.06 7.42 -41.81
C MET A 100 13.72 7.67 -41.11
N THR A 101 12.63 7.88 -41.87
CA THR A 101 11.29 8.00 -41.32
C THR A 101 10.86 6.73 -40.59
N ALA A 102 11.15 5.55 -41.17
CA ALA A 102 10.88 4.27 -40.53
C ALA A 102 11.72 4.07 -39.26
N PHE A 103 13.02 4.39 -39.29
CA PHE A 103 13.90 4.30 -38.14
C PHE A 103 13.46 5.21 -36.99
N VAL A 104 13.20 6.49 -37.27
CA VAL A 104 12.73 7.49 -36.28
C VAL A 104 11.39 7.06 -35.68
N GLY A 105 10.44 6.63 -36.52
CA GLY A 105 9.14 6.14 -36.05
C GLY A 105 9.27 4.92 -35.13
N LEU A 106 10.08 3.94 -35.52
CA LEU A 106 10.30 2.72 -34.73
C LEU A 106 11.05 2.99 -33.42
N ALA A 107 12.05 3.89 -33.44
CA ALA A 107 12.76 4.33 -32.24
C ALA A 107 11.83 5.07 -31.25
N GLY A 108 10.96 5.96 -31.77
CA GLY A 108 9.95 6.63 -30.97
C GLY A 108 8.93 5.66 -30.37
N MET A 109 8.41 4.72 -31.17
CA MET A 109 7.47 3.69 -30.70
C MET A 109 8.09 2.77 -29.64
N LEU A 110 9.34 2.31 -29.82
CA LEU A 110 10.03 1.49 -28.84
C LEU A 110 10.30 2.25 -27.54
N SER A 111 10.72 3.52 -27.62
CA SER A 111 10.94 4.36 -26.44
C SER A 111 9.66 4.50 -25.61
N VAL A 112 8.55 4.89 -26.26
CA VAL A 112 7.25 5.02 -25.59
C VAL A 112 6.77 3.67 -25.04
N GLY A 113 6.87 2.60 -25.83
CA GLY A 113 6.43 1.28 -25.43
C GLY A 113 7.15 0.76 -24.19
N LEU A 114 8.48 0.91 -24.14
CA LEU A 114 9.28 0.54 -22.97
C LEU A 114 8.93 1.38 -21.75
N PHE A 115 8.76 2.70 -21.92
CA PHE A 115 8.34 3.58 -20.84
C PHE A 115 6.96 3.20 -20.27
N VAL A 116 5.97 2.93 -21.13
CA VAL A 116 4.61 2.54 -20.71
C VAL A 116 4.62 1.19 -20.00
N ILE A 117 5.33 0.19 -20.52
CA ILE A 117 5.45 -1.13 -19.88
C ILE A 117 6.08 -0.98 -18.49
N TRP A 118 7.10 -0.14 -18.37
CA TRP A 118 7.75 0.14 -17.09
C TRP A 118 6.80 0.82 -16.09
N GLU A 119 6.06 1.83 -16.52
CA GLU A 119 5.06 2.49 -15.66
C GLU A 119 3.95 1.52 -15.22
N MET A 120 3.47 0.66 -16.13
CA MET A 120 2.53 -0.39 -15.78
C MET A 120 3.11 -1.36 -14.74
N PHE A 121 4.38 -1.73 -14.88
CA PHE A 121 5.08 -2.58 -13.92
C PHE A 121 5.18 -1.91 -12.53
N ASN A 122 5.52 -0.62 -12.47
CA ASN A 122 5.55 0.15 -11.22
C ASN A 122 4.18 0.19 -10.54
N VAL A 123 3.11 0.40 -11.32
CA VAL A 123 1.73 0.38 -10.83
C VAL A 123 1.39 -0.99 -10.24
N LEU A 124 1.75 -2.09 -10.92
CA LEU A 124 1.52 -3.45 -10.42
C LEU A 124 2.26 -3.73 -9.10
N LEU A 125 3.50 -3.25 -8.95
CA LEU A 125 4.24 -3.37 -7.69
C LEU A 125 3.53 -2.62 -6.55
N ARG A 126 3.09 -1.38 -6.81
CA ARG A 126 2.35 -0.58 -5.82
C ARG A 126 1.01 -1.22 -5.43
N PHE A 127 0.30 -1.82 -6.39
CA PHE A 127 -0.94 -2.54 -6.11
C PHE A 127 -0.75 -3.70 -5.14
N LYS A 128 0.38 -4.41 -5.20
CA LYS A 128 0.69 -5.49 -4.23
C LYS A 128 0.81 -4.93 -2.80
N THR A 129 1.52 -3.82 -2.63
CA THR A 129 1.67 -3.16 -1.32
C THR A 129 0.33 -2.65 -0.80
N LEU A 130 -0.48 -2.02 -1.66
CA LEU A 130 -1.82 -1.55 -1.29
C LEU A 130 -2.75 -2.69 -0.88
N ASN A 131 -2.73 -3.82 -1.58
CA ASN A 131 -3.52 -4.99 -1.22
C ASN A 131 -3.07 -5.60 0.12
N ALA A 132 -1.77 -5.61 0.40
CA ALA A 132 -1.26 -6.07 1.69
C ALA A 132 -1.75 -5.17 2.84
N ILE A 133 -1.71 -3.85 2.66
CA ILE A 133 -2.24 -2.87 3.61
C ILE A 133 -3.76 -3.02 3.79
N ALA A 134 -4.50 -3.19 2.69
CA ALA A 134 -5.95 -3.38 2.74
C ALA A 134 -6.34 -4.66 3.50
N TYR A 135 -5.60 -5.75 3.31
CA TYR A 135 -5.81 -6.99 4.06
C TYR A 135 -5.59 -6.80 5.56
N LEU A 136 -4.54 -6.06 5.96
CA LEU A 136 -4.24 -5.76 7.37
C LEU A 136 -5.33 -4.93 8.06
N PHE A 137 -5.98 -4.04 7.31
CA PHE A 137 -7.12 -3.28 7.82
C PHE A 137 -8.38 -4.13 7.96
N GLN A 138 -8.58 -5.13 7.10
CA GLN A 138 -9.72 -6.05 7.18
C GLN A 138 -9.56 -7.08 8.29
N SER A 139 -8.33 -7.51 8.60
CA SER A 139 -8.07 -8.54 9.62
C SER A 139 -8.22 -8.08 11.07
N GLY A 140 -8.54 -6.80 11.33
CA GLY A 140 -8.76 -6.29 12.69
C GLY A 140 -7.54 -6.37 13.60
N THR A 141 -6.35 -6.37 13.02
CA THR A 141 -5.06 -6.52 13.71
C THR A 141 -4.88 -5.42 14.76
N SER A 142 -4.37 -5.76 15.95
CA SER A 142 -4.18 -4.79 17.04
C SER A 142 -3.15 -3.71 16.67
N VAL A 143 -3.30 -2.54 17.27
CA VAL A 143 -2.46 -1.35 17.01
C VAL A 143 -0.97 -1.64 17.26
N GLU A 144 -0.63 -2.46 18.27
CA GLU A 144 0.77 -2.83 18.52
C GLU A 144 1.42 -3.65 17.39
N HIS A 145 0.68 -4.58 16.77
CA HIS A 145 1.24 -5.40 15.67
C HIS A 145 1.31 -4.63 14.35
N PHE A 146 0.57 -3.53 14.25
CA PHE A 146 0.48 -2.75 13.04
C PHE A 146 1.80 -2.03 12.71
N GLU A 147 2.48 -1.47 13.71
CA GLU A 147 3.76 -0.79 13.52
C GLU A 147 4.86 -1.74 13.06
N GLU A 148 4.92 -2.94 13.65
CA GLU A 148 5.86 -3.99 13.23
C GLU A 148 5.62 -4.40 11.78
N ILE A 149 4.37 -4.69 11.41
CA ILE A 149 4.03 -5.09 10.04
C ILE A 149 4.27 -3.96 9.04
N SER A 150 3.96 -2.71 9.40
CA SER A 150 4.22 -1.53 8.57
C SER A 150 5.72 -1.34 8.33
N SER A 151 6.55 -1.47 9.37
CA SER A 151 8.01 -1.38 9.24
C SER A 151 8.57 -2.48 8.32
N LYS A 152 8.03 -3.69 8.44
CA LYS A 152 8.40 -4.83 7.60
C LYS A 152 7.99 -4.62 6.14
N LEU A 153 6.77 -4.12 5.89
CA LEU A 153 6.30 -3.74 4.55
C LEU A 153 7.20 -2.68 3.91
N LYS A 154 7.61 -1.65 4.66
CA LYS A 154 8.53 -0.62 4.18
C LYS A 154 9.90 -1.21 3.82
N GLN A 155 10.42 -2.13 4.62
CA GLN A 155 11.70 -2.80 4.33
C GLN A 155 11.59 -3.69 3.08
N ASP A 156 10.50 -4.45 2.95
CA ASP A 156 10.25 -5.29 1.79
C ASP A 156 10.06 -4.45 0.51
N GLU A 157 9.39 -3.31 0.61
CA GLU A 157 9.25 -2.34 -0.48
C GLU A 157 10.62 -1.76 -0.87
N ALA A 158 11.41 -1.28 0.10
CA ALA A 158 12.74 -0.75 -0.15
C ALA A 158 13.67 -1.78 -0.81
N ARG A 159 13.60 -3.04 -0.37
CA ARG A 159 14.36 -4.15 -0.97
C ARG A 159 13.91 -4.42 -2.40
N THR A 160 12.60 -4.41 -2.64
CA THR A 160 12.00 -4.59 -3.97
C THR A 160 12.45 -3.47 -4.91
N ILE A 161 12.38 -2.21 -4.44
CA ILE A 161 12.86 -1.04 -5.19
C ILE A 161 14.36 -1.16 -5.48
N ALA A 162 15.18 -1.57 -4.50
CA ALA A 162 16.62 -1.71 -4.70
C ALA A 162 16.97 -2.76 -5.77
N ILE A 163 16.20 -3.86 -5.86
CA ILE A 163 16.37 -4.89 -6.88
C ILE A 163 15.99 -4.36 -8.27
N TYR A 164 14.93 -3.56 -8.37
CA TYR A 164 14.42 -3.05 -9.64
C TYR A 164 15.06 -1.73 -10.10
N ALA A 165 15.70 -0.98 -9.20
CA ALA A 165 16.42 0.26 -9.50
C ALA A 165 17.44 0.14 -10.65
N PRO A 166 18.30 -0.89 -10.74
CA PRO A 166 19.21 -1.02 -11.88
C PRO A 166 18.46 -1.27 -13.20
N ILE A 167 17.35 -2.02 -13.16
CA ILE A 167 16.52 -2.29 -14.33
C ILE A 167 15.87 -0.99 -14.82
N HIS A 168 15.38 -0.16 -13.90
CA HIS A 168 14.89 1.18 -14.23
C HIS A 168 15.94 2.01 -14.97
N GLY A 169 17.17 2.03 -14.46
CA GLY A 169 18.28 2.77 -15.07
C GLY A 169 18.55 2.32 -16.50
N ILE A 170 18.49 1.01 -16.77
CA ILE A 170 18.66 0.45 -18.12
C ILE A 170 17.50 0.84 -19.03
N VAL A 171 16.25 0.63 -18.60
CA VAL A 171 15.06 0.95 -19.39
C VAL A 171 15.01 2.44 -19.73
N PHE A 172 15.28 3.30 -18.75
CA PHE A 172 15.34 4.74 -18.94
C PHE A 172 16.45 5.12 -19.92
N SER A 173 17.67 4.59 -19.74
CA SER A 173 18.80 4.90 -20.63
C SER A 173 18.54 4.48 -22.07
N VAL A 174 17.99 3.27 -22.29
CA VAL A 174 17.64 2.78 -23.63
C VAL A 174 16.56 3.66 -24.27
N SER A 175 15.51 3.98 -23.51
CA SER A 175 14.40 4.82 -24.00
C SER A 175 14.86 6.25 -24.33
N PHE A 176 15.75 6.80 -23.49
CA PHE A 176 16.34 8.12 -23.64
C PHE A 176 17.28 8.19 -24.85
N ILE A 177 18.17 7.22 -25.02
CA ILE A 177 19.08 7.14 -26.17
C ILE A 177 18.29 6.98 -27.47
N ALA A 178 17.24 6.14 -27.49
CA ALA A 178 16.39 5.98 -28.66
C ALA A 178 15.66 7.29 -29.03
N ALA A 179 15.11 7.98 -28.03
CA ALA A 179 14.43 9.26 -28.24
C ALA A 179 15.39 10.36 -28.73
N ILE A 180 16.55 10.51 -28.10
CA ILE A 180 17.56 11.49 -28.53
C ILE A 180 18.11 11.15 -29.91
N GLY A 181 18.40 9.88 -30.19
CA GLY A 181 18.91 9.45 -31.50
C GLY A 181 17.94 9.81 -32.63
N GLY A 182 16.64 9.52 -32.45
CA GLY A 182 15.62 9.93 -33.41
C GLY A 182 15.46 11.46 -33.50
N GLY A 183 15.50 12.16 -32.36
CA GLY A 183 15.41 13.62 -32.29
C GLY A 183 16.54 14.33 -33.02
N LEU A 184 17.79 13.88 -32.81
CA LEU A 184 18.96 14.41 -33.48
C LEU A 184 18.94 14.14 -34.98
N ALA A 185 18.49 12.95 -35.41
CA ALA A 185 18.33 12.64 -36.82
C ALA A 185 17.32 13.59 -37.51
N MET A 186 16.18 13.84 -36.85
CA MET A 186 15.19 14.80 -37.33
C MET A 186 15.75 16.23 -37.40
N MET A 187 16.41 16.71 -36.34
CA MET A 187 17.01 18.04 -36.28
C MET A 187 18.11 18.25 -37.33
N HIS A 188 18.97 17.24 -37.52
CA HIS A 188 20.04 17.31 -38.51
C HIS A 188 19.49 17.43 -39.94
N LYS A 189 18.48 16.63 -40.29
CA LYS A 189 17.83 16.70 -41.60
C LYS A 189 17.05 18.01 -41.79
N LEU A 190 16.36 18.49 -40.76
CA LEU A 190 15.67 19.78 -40.79
C LEU A 190 16.66 20.93 -41.04
N TYR A 191 17.81 20.93 -40.36
CA TYR A 191 18.85 21.93 -40.57
C TYR A 191 19.42 21.91 -41.99
N LEU A 192 19.63 20.73 -42.58
CA LEU A 192 20.10 20.60 -43.96
C LEU A 192 19.05 21.00 -45.01
N SER A 193 17.77 21.10 -44.63
CA SER A 193 16.68 21.48 -45.53
C SER A 193 16.36 22.97 -45.53
N LEU A 194 16.93 23.72 -44.57
CA LEU A 194 16.86 25.19 -44.46
C LEU A 194 17.93 25.84 -45.34
#